data_AF-A0A843RUC2-F1
#
_entry.id   AF-A0A843RUC2-F1
#
_cell.length_a   1.000
_cell.length_b   1.000
_cell.length_c   1.000
_cell.angle_alpha   90.00
_cell.angle_beta   90.00
_cell.angle_gamma   90.00
#
_symmetry.space_group_name_H-M   'P 1'
#
loop_
_entity.id
_entity.type
_entity.pdbx_description
1 polymer ?
#
loop_
_entity_poly.entity_id
_entity_poly.type
_entity_poly.pdbx_seq_one_letter_code
_entity_poly.pdbx_strand_id
1 'polypeptide(L)'
;MCRFLELQASLSSVVAIVLLVGSTAHGQTVARAEGTVTICGQEVKPPANLPPPGSPPVFWLIVPCFEAQGGQPVVEAQTYVYYIQSLAKISRPSQNQWTPWSEQLEQSLIADFQRLWGTNFLDNLAVDV
;
A
#
# COMPACT_ATOMS: atom_id res chain seq x y z
N MET A 1 5.22 -17.60 5.53
CA MET A 1 6.14 -17.64 6.68
C MET A 1 6.00 -16.35 7.48
N CYS A 2 5.26 -16.37 8.59
CA CYS A 2 5.18 -15.24 9.52
C CYS A 2 6.44 -15.20 10.38
N ARG A 3 7.28 -14.17 10.22
CA ARG A 3 8.33 -13.84 11.19
C ARG A 3 7.76 -12.85 12.20
N PHE A 4 7.06 -13.37 13.19
CA PHE A 4 6.57 -12.59 14.32
C PHE A 4 6.73 -13.43 15.59
N LEU A 5 7.97 -13.61 16.04
CA LEU A 5 8.34 -13.73 17.45
C LEU A 5 9.86 -13.93 17.60
N GLU A 6 10.35 -13.43 18.73
CA GLU A 6 11.57 -13.80 19.48
C GLU A 6 12.71 -12.75 19.59
N LEU A 7 12.81 -12.27 20.85
CA LEU A 7 14.02 -12.06 21.65
C LEU A 7 15.00 -10.96 21.17
N GLN A 8 15.28 -9.92 21.96
CA GLN A 8 15.84 -10.02 23.31
C GLN A 8 15.40 -8.82 24.18
N ALA A 9 14.74 -9.14 25.29
CA ALA A 9 14.67 -8.27 26.45
C ALA A 9 16.04 -8.25 27.13
N SER A 10 16.74 -7.12 27.09
CA SER A 10 17.86 -6.83 28.00
C SER A 10 17.46 -5.66 28.88
N LEU A 11 17.08 -5.99 30.12
CA LEU A 11 16.92 -5.05 31.23
C LEU A 11 18.24 -4.33 31.48
N SER A 12 18.24 -3.00 31.35
CA SER A 12 19.19 -2.16 32.08
C SER A 12 18.47 -0.89 32.50
N SER A 13 18.06 -0.86 33.76
CA SER A 13 17.46 0.29 34.41
C SER A 13 18.47 1.42 34.51
N VAL A 14 18.22 2.53 33.81
CA VAL A 14 18.67 3.85 34.24
C VAL A 14 17.45 4.77 34.19
N VAL A 15 16.88 5.01 35.38
CA VAL A 15 15.86 6.02 35.59
C VAL A 15 16.54 7.38 35.48
N ALA A 16 16.44 8.01 34.31
CA ALA A 16 16.68 9.44 34.17
C ALA A 16 15.33 10.15 34.30
N ILE A 17 15.02 10.64 35.51
CA ILE A 17 13.94 11.61 35.70
C ILE A 17 14.42 12.91 35.05
N VAL A 18 14.01 13.13 33.82
CA VAL A 18 14.11 14.44 33.17
C VAL A 18 12.76 15.13 33.37
N LEU A 19 12.72 16.05 34.33
CA LEU A 19 11.62 17.02 34.44
C LEU A 19 11.73 17.99 33.25
N LEU A 20 10.95 17.76 32.20
CA LEU A 20 10.78 18.71 31.10
C LEU A 20 9.45 19.43 31.24
N VAL A 21 9.59 20.74 31.37
CA VAL A 21 8.61 21.81 31.30
C VAL A 21 7.57 21.54 30.20
N GLY A 22 6.29 21.70 30.54
CA GLY A 22 5.17 21.54 29.62
C GLY A 22 5.31 22.45 28.39
N SER A 23 5.47 21.83 27.22
CA SER A 23 5.31 22.49 25.93
C SER A 23 4.05 21.94 25.27
N THR A 24 2.91 22.56 25.53
CA THR A 24 1.68 22.34 24.75
C THR A 24 1.79 23.14 23.45
N ALA A 25 2.40 22.54 22.43
CA ALA A 25 2.23 22.97 21.04
C ALA A 25 2.63 21.84 20.08
N HIS A 26 1.88 20.72 20.09
CA HIS A 26 1.90 19.80 18.95
C HIS A 26 1.11 20.42 17.81
N GLY A 27 1.71 21.40 17.12
CA GLY A 27 1.36 21.68 15.74
C GLY A 27 1.87 20.50 14.91
N GLN A 28 1.02 19.50 14.68
CA GLN A 28 1.34 18.41 13.77
C GLN A 28 1.50 19.01 12.37
N THR A 29 2.74 19.14 11.93
CA THR A 29 3.07 19.42 10.54
C THR A 29 2.39 18.34 9.71
N VAL A 30 1.54 18.74 8.76
CA VAL A 30 0.94 17.81 7.80
C VAL A 30 2.11 17.20 7.03
N ALA A 31 2.47 15.96 7.36
CA ALA A 31 3.51 15.26 6.63
C ALA A 31 3.07 15.19 5.17
N ARG A 32 3.97 15.55 4.25
CA ARG A 32 3.80 15.33 2.82
C ARG A 32 4.62 14.09 2.48
N ALA A 33 4.06 13.15 1.72
CA ALA A 33 4.90 12.11 1.13
C ALA A 33 5.85 12.79 0.13
N GLU A 34 7.14 12.58 0.31
CA GLU A 34 8.19 13.13 -0.54
C GLU A 34 8.97 11.98 -1.20
N GLY A 35 9.32 12.17 -2.47
CA GLY A 35 10.08 11.20 -3.27
C GLY A 35 9.24 10.43 -4.29
N THR A 36 9.83 10.23 -5.47
CA THR A 36 9.32 9.31 -6.50
C THR A 36 9.81 7.91 -6.19
N VAL A 37 8.95 6.90 -6.32
CA VAL A 37 9.31 5.49 -6.21
C VAL A 37 9.16 4.83 -7.58
N THR A 38 10.06 3.93 -7.93
CA THR A 38 9.94 3.14 -9.17
C THR A 38 9.37 1.76 -8.85
N ILE A 39 8.24 1.40 -9.46
CA ILE A 39 7.59 0.10 -9.35
C ILE A 39 7.49 -0.48 -10.77
N CYS A 40 8.11 -1.63 -11.01
CA CYS A 40 8.06 -2.31 -12.31
C CYS A 40 8.51 -1.42 -13.49
N GLY A 41 9.55 -0.63 -13.26
CA GLY A 41 10.06 0.36 -14.21
C GLY A 41 9.20 1.61 -14.40
N GLN A 42 8.08 1.73 -13.68
CA GLN A 42 7.18 2.88 -13.73
C GLN A 42 7.45 3.81 -12.54
N GLU A 43 7.62 5.10 -12.82
CA GLU A 43 7.72 6.12 -11.78
C GLU A 43 6.35 6.43 -11.16
N VAL A 44 6.22 6.19 -9.87
CA VAL A 44 5.05 6.53 -9.06
C VAL A 44 5.36 7.77 -8.23
N LYS A 45 4.62 8.84 -8.52
CA LYS A 45 4.68 10.09 -7.76
C LYS A 45 4.03 9.91 -6.38
N PRO A 46 4.47 10.67 -5.37
CA PRO A 46 3.83 10.64 -4.06
C PRO A 46 2.36 11.11 -4.15
N PRO A 47 1.50 10.64 -3.24
CA PRO A 47 0.09 11.05 -3.21
C PRO A 47 -0.03 12.56 -2.91
N ALA A 48 -1.07 13.19 -3.47
CA ALA A 48 -1.28 14.64 -3.33
C ALA A 48 -1.50 15.09 -1.88
N ASN A 49 -2.13 14.24 -1.07
CA ASN A 49 -2.33 14.42 0.37
C ASN A 49 -1.96 13.11 1.08
N LEU A 50 -1.79 13.15 2.40
CA LEU A 50 -1.69 11.95 3.23
C LEU A 50 -3.01 11.69 3.96
N PRO A 51 -3.30 10.42 4.33
CA PRO A 51 -4.42 10.13 5.21
C PRO A 51 -4.25 10.85 6.56
N PRO A 52 -5.36 11.17 7.27
CA PRO A 52 -5.29 11.80 8.58
C PRO A 52 -4.36 11.05 9.56
N PRO A 53 -3.67 11.75 10.47
CA PRO A 53 -2.86 11.10 11.50
C PRO A 53 -3.65 10.03 12.27
N GLY A 54 -3.04 8.87 12.49
CA GLY A 54 -3.69 7.73 13.17
C GLY A 54 -4.65 6.90 12.30
N SER A 55 -4.75 7.19 11.01
CA SER A 55 -5.51 6.34 10.08
C SER A 55 -4.90 4.92 9.99
N PRO A 56 -5.72 3.87 9.82
CA PRO A 56 -5.22 2.55 9.47
C PRO A 56 -4.55 2.57 8.07
N PRO A 57 -3.84 1.51 7.67
CA PRO A 57 -3.36 1.36 6.30
C PRO A 57 -4.48 1.60 5.28
N VAL A 58 -4.15 2.24 4.16
CA VAL A 58 -5.12 2.60 3.12
C VAL A 58 -4.76 1.93 1.81
N PHE A 59 -5.78 1.60 1.03
CA PHE A 59 -5.63 1.05 -0.31
C PHE A 59 -5.51 2.17 -1.33
N TRP A 60 -4.30 2.39 -1.85
CA TRP A 60 -3.97 3.59 -2.63
C TRP A 60 -3.69 3.32 -4.11
N LEU A 61 -3.02 2.22 -4.46
CA LEU A 61 -2.68 1.94 -5.85
C LEU A 61 -2.67 0.44 -6.12
N ILE A 62 -2.93 0.08 -7.38
CA ILE A 62 -2.60 -1.21 -7.98
C ILE A 62 -1.76 -0.90 -9.21
N VAL A 63 -0.62 -1.56 -9.35
CA VAL A 63 0.26 -1.46 -10.52
C VAL A 63 0.43 -2.85 -11.09
N PRO A 64 -0.20 -3.16 -12.25
CA PRO A 64 0.07 -4.41 -12.95
C PRO A 64 1.52 -4.46 -13.43
N CYS A 65 2.22 -5.53 -13.09
CA CYS A 65 3.62 -5.76 -13.45
C CYS A 65 3.74 -6.98 -14.35
N PHE A 66 4.25 -6.79 -15.57
CA PHE A 66 4.38 -7.83 -16.59
C PHE A 66 5.82 -8.36 -16.68
N GLU A 67 6.49 -8.53 -15.53
CA GLU A 67 7.94 -8.81 -15.48
C GLU A 67 8.31 -10.12 -16.19
N ALA A 68 7.51 -11.17 -15.99
CA ALA A 68 7.72 -12.45 -16.64
C ALA A 68 7.52 -12.42 -18.17
N GLN A 69 6.83 -11.41 -18.69
CA GLN A 69 6.63 -11.19 -20.12
C GLN A 69 7.59 -10.11 -20.68
N GLY A 70 8.68 -9.80 -19.98
CA GLY A 70 9.65 -8.79 -20.41
C GLY A 70 9.18 -7.35 -20.21
N GLY A 71 8.26 -7.12 -19.27
CA GLY A 71 7.73 -5.80 -18.91
C GLY A 71 6.61 -5.30 -19.82
N GLN A 72 6.08 -6.13 -20.72
CA GLN A 72 5.01 -5.78 -21.64
C GLN A 72 3.85 -6.77 -21.57
N PRO A 73 2.59 -6.31 -21.65
CA PRO A 73 1.45 -7.20 -21.66
C PRO A 73 1.31 -7.93 -23.00
N VAL A 74 0.84 -9.19 -22.96
CA VAL A 74 0.59 -10.01 -24.17
C VAL A 74 -0.70 -9.61 -24.90
N VAL A 75 -1.64 -9.01 -24.18
CA VAL A 75 -2.90 -8.44 -24.72
C VAL A 75 -3.01 -6.97 -24.29
N GLU A 76 -4.05 -6.24 -24.69
CA GLU A 76 -4.19 -4.84 -24.32
C GLU A 76 -4.24 -4.65 -22.80
N ALA A 77 -3.47 -3.70 -22.26
CA ALA A 77 -3.39 -3.44 -20.82
C ALA A 77 -4.77 -3.20 -20.17
N GLN A 78 -5.68 -2.54 -20.91
CA GLN A 78 -7.04 -2.26 -20.47
C GLN A 78 -7.86 -3.54 -20.20
N THR A 79 -7.54 -4.63 -20.90
CA THR A 79 -8.20 -5.93 -20.71
C THR A 79 -7.89 -6.48 -19.32
N TYR A 80 -6.67 -6.35 -18.81
CA TYR A 80 -6.34 -6.75 -17.44
C TYR A 80 -7.05 -5.86 -16.42
N VAL A 81 -7.01 -4.54 -16.62
CA VAL A 81 -7.68 -3.54 -15.78
C VAL A 81 -9.18 -3.83 -15.65
N TYR A 82 -9.84 -4.30 -16.71
CA TYR A 82 -11.24 -4.71 -16.68
C TYR A 82 -11.54 -5.81 -15.66
N TYR A 83 -10.62 -6.76 -15.45
CA TYR A 83 -10.80 -7.85 -14.47
C TYR A 83 -10.49 -7.43 -13.03
N ILE A 84 -9.84 -6.28 -12.81
CA ILE A 84 -9.47 -5.75 -11.48
C ILE A 84 -10.59 -4.82 -10.99
N GLN A 85 -11.62 -5.39 -10.39
CA GLN A 85 -12.80 -4.63 -9.94
C GLN A 85 -12.51 -3.78 -8.69
N SER A 86 -11.51 -4.16 -7.90
CA SER A 86 -11.08 -3.41 -6.72
C SER A 86 -10.55 -2.01 -7.07
N LEU A 87 -10.18 -1.72 -8.32
CA LEU A 87 -9.77 -0.38 -8.76
C LEU A 87 -10.81 0.69 -8.42
N ALA A 88 -12.11 0.34 -8.43
CA ALA A 88 -13.18 1.25 -8.04
C ALA A 88 -13.11 1.70 -6.56
N LYS A 89 -12.38 0.95 -5.73
CA LYS A 89 -12.20 1.18 -4.29
C LYS A 89 -10.88 1.90 -3.97
N ILE A 90 -10.05 2.25 -4.95
CA ILE A 90 -8.79 2.96 -4.71
C ILE A 90 -9.06 4.32 -4.02
N SER A 91 -8.26 4.62 -2.99
CA SER A 91 -8.25 5.94 -2.34
C SER A 91 -8.00 7.06 -3.35
N ARG A 92 -8.58 8.23 -3.10
CA ARG A 92 -8.40 9.43 -3.94
C ARG A 92 -7.73 10.54 -3.11
N PRO A 93 -6.38 10.54 -3.02
CA PRO A 93 -5.64 11.50 -2.20
C PRO A 93 -5.98 12.96 -2.50
N SER A 94 -6.11 13.34 -3.78
CA SER A 94 -6.44 14.71 -4.17
C SER A 94 -7.82 15.18 -3.70
N GLN A 95 -8.71 14.25 -3.33
CA GLN A 95 -10.06 14.52 -2.84
C GLN A 95 -10.19 14.25 -1.33
N ASN A 96 -9.08 13.92 -0.63
CA ASN A 96 -9.09 13.47 0.77
C ASN A 96 -10.06 12.30 1.04
N GLN A 97 -10.28 11.43 0.05
CA GLN A 97 -11.08 10.21 0.21
C GLN A 97 -10.16 9.02 0.36
N TRP A 98 -10.35 8.27 1.44
CA TRP A 98 -9.46 7.17 1.83
C TRP A 98 -10.27 5.90 1.97
N THR A 99 -9.76 4.81 1.40
CA THR A 99 -10.32 3.47 1.58
C THR A 99 -9.43 2.72 2.56
N PRO A 100 -9.88 2.49 3.79
CA PRO A 100 -9.14 1.70 4.77
C PRO A 100 -8.95 0.27 4.29
N TRP A 101 -7.82 -0.33 4.69
CA TRP A 101 -7.63 -1.77 4.57
C TRP A 101 -8.67 -2.50 5.44
N SER A 102 -9.25 -3.57 4.91
CA SER A 102 -10.26 -4.39 5.58
C SER A 102 -10.26 -5.82 5.01
N GLU A 103 -10.77 -6.78 5.76
CA GLU A 103 -10.92 -8.17 5.29
C GLU A 103 -11.79 -8.25 4.03
N GLN A 104 -12.85 -7.43 3.93
CA GLN A 104 -13.71 -7.41 2.75
C GLN A 104 -12.99 -6.86 1.51
N LEU A 105 -12.06 -5.92 1.70
CA LEU A 105 -11.20 -5.45 0.62
C LEU A 105 -10.23 -6.56 0.20
N GLU A 106 -9.60 -7.24 1.15
CA GLU A 106 -8.68 -8.35 0.87
C GLU A 106 -9.38 -9.47 0.07
N GLN A 107 -10.60 -9.85 0.47
CA GLN A 107 -11.42 -10.80 -0.30
C GLN A 107 -11.75 -10.31 -1.72
N SER A 108 -11.92 -9.00 -1.90
CA SER A 108 -12.10 -8.42 -3.25
C SER A 108 -10.82 -8.56 -4.07
N LEU A 109 -9.65 -8.32 -3.50
CA LEU A 109 -8.35 -8.47 -4.17
C LEU A 109 -8.08 -9.94 -4.54
N ILE A 110 -8.44 -10.89 -3.67
CA ILE A 110 -8.37 -12.32 -3.98
C ILE A 110 -9.31 -12.68 -5.14
N ALA A 111 -10.53 -12.13 -5.17
CA ALA A 111 -11.46 -12.36 -6.26
C ALA A 111 -10.95 -11.75 -7.59
N ASP A 112 -10.31 -10.58 -7.55
CA ASP A 112 -9.63 -9.98 -8.70
C ASP A 112 -8.52 -10.89 -9.23
N PHE A 113 -7.67 -11.42 -8.35
CA PHE A 113 -6.64 -12.39 -8.69
C PHE A 113 -7.21 -13.62 -9.38
N GLN A 114 -8.26 -14.22 -8.82
CA GLN A 114 -8.89 -15.41 -9.38
C GLN A 114 -9.50 -15.15 -10.76
N ARG A 115 -10.12 -13.99 -10.97
CA ARG A 115 -10.66 -13.61 -12.29
C ARG A 115 -9.55 -13.41 -13.31
N LEU A 116 -8.47 -12.72 -12.94
CA LEU A 116 -7.30 -12.56 -13.81
C LEU A 116 -6.69 -13.91 -14.18
N TRP A 117 -6.49 -14.79 -13.20
CA TRP A 117 -5.98 -16.14 -13.42
C TRP A 117 -6.89 -16.94 -14.35
N GLY A 118 -8.22 -16.84 -14.16
CA GLY A 118 -9.22 -17.51 -14.99
C GLY A 118 -9.27 -17.07 -16.47
N THR A 119 -8.57 -16.00 -16.84
CA THR A 119 -8.49 -15.56 -18.25
C THR A 119 -7.58 -16.44 -19.11
N ASN A 120 -6.62 -17.15 -18.50
CA ASN A 120 -5.53 -17.86 -19.18
C ASN A 120 -4.62 -16.97 -20.04
N PHE A 121 -4.59 -15.65 -19.82
CA PHE A 121 -3.66 -14.75 -20.51
C PHE A 121 -2.26 -14.72 -19.88
N LEU A 122 -2.15 -15.21 -18.65
CA LEU A 122 -0.99 -15.03 -17.78
C LEU A 122 -0.35 -16.39 -17.51
N ASP A 123 0.93 -16.54 -17.85
CA ASP A 123 1.72 -17.74 -17.53
C ASP A 123 2.03 -17.84 -16.04
N ASN A 124 2.10 -16.70 -15.36
CA ASN A 124 2.25 -16.58 -13.92
C ASN A 124 1.52 -15.35 -13.38
N LEU A 125 1.10 -15.43 -12.13
CA LEU A 125 0.44 -14.32 -11.42
C LEU A 125 0.79 -14.38 -9.93
N ALA A 126 1.21 -13.25 -9.38
CA ALA A 126 1.50 -13.06 -7.97
C ALA A 126 0.94 -11.70 -7.53
N VAL A 127 0.75 -11.53 -6.23
CA VAL A 127 0.32 -10.27 -5.60
C VAL A 127 1.25 -9.99 -4.44
N ASP A 128 1.84 -8.80 -4.45
CA ASP A 128 2.65 -8.25 -3.37
C ASP A 128 1.90 -7.06 -2.75
N VAL A 129 1.83 -7.02 -1.41
CA VAL A 129 1.12 -6.00 -0.61
C VAL A 129 2.08 -5.34 0.37
#